data_AF-A0A9K3ECT8-F1
#
_entry.id   AF-A0A9K3ECT8-F1
#
_cell.length_a   1.000
_cell.length_b   1.000
_cell.length_c   1.000
_cell.angle_alpha   90.00
_cell.angle_beta   90.00
_cell.angle_gamma   90.00
#
_symmetry.space_group_name_H-M   'P 1'
#
loop_
_entity.id
_entity.type
_entity.pdbx_description
1 polymer ?
#
loop_
_entity_poly.entity_id
_entity_poly.type
_entity_poly.pdbx_seq_one_letter_code
_entity_poly.pdbx_strand_id
1 'polypeptide(L)'
;MAITSITIISTTMSSTSSSSCSSDSIMEDNIQRADKFIHKWKIDSHSTFVSIFHKNNTTEATLFLNSVSTLQRAMHFLSSNDKKSSNLSIAQRSMQIAMKRLEKEFHQILLDYIHNRQHFLSISNLRLIAETMIRCGYAKECISVYKITRKSTIDEALYHLGIQQYKHSHIKKMITAPDLQNHAKIWLNAFQIAIKTVFREEKFLCDHVFSSYPAIRNLCFTNSTKEGALNLFTFPDLICKRLKSDTLLVKMDLYNSISDFWPEIDSLFSHKSISSVKLQAESCLHKLGDSVRTFLTELDEQMRGKMKKSIANNLVPA
;
A
#
# COMPACT_ATOMS: atom_id res chain seq x y z
N MET A 1 5.37 -4.39 -21.95
CA MET A 1 6.37 -3.31 -22.09
C MET A 1 7.67 -3.81 -21.52
N ALA A 2 8.65 -4.02 -22.40
CA ALA A 2 9.93 -4.62 -22.12
C ALA A 2 10.77 -3.72 -21.20
N ILE A 3 11.42 -4.33 -20.21
CA ILE A 3 12.43 -3.67 -19.39
C ILE A 3 13.75 -3.84 -20.14
N THR A 4 14.26 -2.73 -20.64
CA THR A 4 15.50 -2.58 -21.38
C THR A 4 16.69 -2.87 -20.45
N SER A 5 17.50 -3.85 -20.83
CA SER A 5 18.80 -4.14 -20.21
C SER A 5 19.78 -2.99 -20.47
N ILE A 6 20.41 -2.49 -19.40
CA ILE A 6 21.49 -1.49 -19.49
C ILE A 6 22.78 -2.23 -19.89
N THR A 7 23.29 -1.93 -21.08
CA THR A 7 24.61 -2.33 -21.56
C THR A 7 25.67 -1.39 -20.97
N ILE A 8 26.61 -1.92 -20.19
CA ILE A 8 27.82 -1.20 -19.78
C ILE A 8 28.96 -1.61 -20.71
N ILE A 9 29.63 -0.60 -21.27
CA ILE A 9 30.78 -0.71 -22.17
C ILE A 9 31.97 -1.29 -21.39
N SER A 10 32.50 -2.43 -21.83
CA SER A 10 33.71 -3.04 -21.28
C SER A 10 34.95 -2.46 -21.97
N THR A 11 35.75 -1.69 -21.25
CA THR A 11 37.09 -1.30 -21.68
C THR A 11 38.04 -2.46 -21.42
N THR A 12 38.67 -2.98 -22.48
CA THR A 12 39.65 -4.06 -22.42
C THR A 12 40.93 -3.62 -21.73
N MET A 13 41.31 -4.31 -20.65
CA MET A 13 42.68 -4.30 -20.13
C MET A 13 43.24 -5.71 -20.14
N SER A 14 44.40 -5.84 -20.79
CA SER A 14 45.14 -7.06 -21.04
C SER A 14 45.67 -7.71 -19.77
N SER A 15 45.69 -9.04 -19.79
CA SER A 15 46.00 -9.97 -18.70
C SER A 15 47.45 -9.97 -18.22
N THR A 16 47.64 -10.04 -16.91
CA THR A 16 48.81 -10.66 -16.25
C THR A 16 48.35 -11.82 -15.36
N SER A 17 48.81 -13.01 -15.68
CA SER A 17 48.35 -14.32 -15.18
C SER A 17 49.16 -14.84 -13.99
N SER A 18 48.95 -14.25 -12.81
CA SER A 18 49.49 -14.79 -11.54
C SER A 18 48.60 -14.56 -10.30
N SER A 19 47.40 -13.97 -10.43
CA SER A 19 46.53 -13.60 -9.29
C SER A 19 45.24 -14.42 -9.13
N SER A 20 44.91 -15.33 -10.06
CA SER A 20 43.60 -16.01 -10.10
C SER A 20 43.37 -17.01 -8.97
N CYS A 21 44.38 -17.81 -8.61
CA CYS A 21 44.23 -18.88 -7.61
C CYS A 21 43.92 -18.36 -6.19
N SER A 22 44.50 -17.22 -5.79
CA SER A 22 44.26 -16.63 -4.48
C SER A 22 42.88 -15.98 -4.35
N SER A 23 42.32 -15.45 -5.46
CA SER A 23 41.00 -14.80 -5.43
C SER A 23 39.86 -15.82 -5.37
N ASP A 24 40.02 -16.97 -6.01
CA ASP A 24 39.05 -18.06 -5.99
C ASP A 24 38.94 -18.71 -4.59
N SER A 25 40.08 -18.96 -3.93
CA SER A 25 40.13 -19.49 -2.56
C SER A 25 39.48 -18.55 -1.53
N ILE A 26 39.72 -17.24 -1.63
CA ILE A 26 39.09 -16.24 -0.73
C ILE A 26 37.57 -16.19 -0.95
N MET A 27 37.10 -16.33 -2.20
CA MET A 27 35.68 -16.32 -2.51
C MET A 27 34.97 -17.55 -1.92
N GLU A 28 35.56 -18.73 -2.07
CA GLU A 28 35.05 -19.98 -1.50
C GLU A 28 34.91 -19.90 0.03
N ASP A 29 35.95 -19.41 0.69
CA ASP A 29 35.98 -19.14 2.13
C ASP A 29 34.85 -18.21 2.59
N ASN A 30 34.60 -17.15 1.82
CA ASN A 30 33.53 -16.19 2.11
C ASN A 30 32.14 -16.81 1.97
N ILE A 31 31.94 -17.67 0.96
CA ILE A 31 30.68 -18.40 0.76
C ILE A 31 30.43 -19.34 1.94
N GLN A 32 31.44 -20.11 2.37
CA GLN A 32 31.29 -21.05 3.48
C GLN A 32 30.98 -20.35 4.81
N ARG A 33 31.63 -19.22 5.09
CA ARG A 33 31.33 -18.40 6.29
C ARG A 33 29.91 -17.87 6.26
N ALA A 34 29.48 -17.31 5.13
CA ALA A 34 28.13 -16.79 4.96
C ALA A 34 27.08 -17.91 5.06
N ASP A 35 27.34 -19.08 4.45
CA ASP A 35 26.47 -20.25 4.52
C ASP A 35 26.23 -20.69 5.97
N LYS A 36 27.31 -20.89 6.73
CA LYS A 36 27.23 -21.29 8.14
C LYS A 36 26.42 -20.29 8.98
N PHE A 37 26.65 -18.99 8.76
CA PHE A 37 25.96 -17.94 9.51
C PHE A 37 24.48 -17.84 9.14
N ILE A 38 24.12 -17.99 7.86
CA ILE A 38 22.72 -17.98 7.43
C ILE A 38 21.98 -19.21 7.96
N HIS A 39 22.63 -20.38 7.97
CA HIS A 39 22.03 -21.62 8.48
C HIS A 39 21.73 -21.56 9.97
N LYS A 40 22.53 -20.84 10.76
CA LYS A 40 22.24 -20.55 12.17
C LYS A 40 20.86 -19.90 12.37
N TRP A 41 20.41 -19.11 11.39
CA TRP A 41 19.15 -18.35 11.43
C TRP A 41 18.06 -18.93 10.54
N LYS A 42 18.26 -20.14 10.01
CA LYS A 42 17.24 -20.86 9.24
C LYS A 42 15.97 -21.01 10.06
N ILE A 43 14.82 -20.90 9.39
CA ILE A 43 13.53 -21.09 10.01
C ILE A 43 13.26 -22.60 10.12
N ASP A 44 13.18 -23.13 11.34
CA ASP A 44 12.79 -24.51 11.61
C ASP A 44 11.31 -24.59 12.00
N SER A 45 10.58 -25.56 11.44
CA SER A 45 9.12 -25.71 11.59
C SER A 45 8.62 -25.85 13.03
N HIS A 46 9.48 -26.23 13.97
CA HIS A 46 9.13 -26.49 15.38
C HIS A 46 9.68 -25.44 16.36
N SER A 47 10.44 -24.46 15.87
CA SER A 47 11.05 -23.43 16.72
C SER A 47 10.18 -22.17 16.82
N THR A 48 10.16 -21.55 18.00
CA THR A 48 9.59 -20.21 18.15
C THR A 48 10.40 -19.22 17.31
N PHE A 49 9.71 -18.37 16.54
CA PHE A 49 10.40 -17.40 15.70
C PHE A 49 11.04 -16.31 16.57
N VAL A 50 12.36 -16.33 16.68
CA VAL A 50 13.13 -15.30 17.37
C VAL A 50 13.66 -14.30 16.35
N SER A 51 13.15 -13.07 16.33
CA SER A 51 13.59 -12.04 15.36
C SER A 51 15.07 -11.67 15.52
N ILE A 52 15.82 -11.65 14.41
CA ILE A 52 17.22 -11.18 14.38
C ILE A 52 17.30 -9.65 14.48
N PHE A 53 16.22 -8.95 14.12
CA PHE A 53 16.11 -7.48 14.16
C PHE A 53 15.57 -6.96 15.49
N HIS A 54 15.59 -7.78 16.55
CA HIS A 54 15.26 -7.34 17.90
C HIS A 54 16.22 -6.25 18.38
N LYS A 55 15.75 -5.33 19.23
CA LYS A 55 16.45 -4.11 19.65
C LYS A 55 17.85 -4.33 20.25
N ASN A 56 18.12 -5.51 20.80
CA ASN A 56 19.39 -5.86 21.43
C ASN A 56 20.36 -6.58 20.49
N ASN A 57 20.03 -6.75 19.20
CA ASN A 57 20.76 -7.62 18.29
C ASN A 57 21.16 -6.99 16.94
N THR A 58 21.33 -5.66 16.91
CA THR A 58 21.67 -4.90 15.70
C THR A 58 22.93 -5.42 15.00
N THR A 59 23.90 -5.95 15.76
CA THR A 59 25.13 -6.55 15.22
C THR A 59 24.84 -7.82 14.41
N GLU A 60 24.07 -8.78 14.94
CA GLU A 60 23.72 -10.01 14.20
C GLU A 60 22.88 -9.68 12.96
N ALA A 61 21.93 -8.74 13.06
CA ALA A 61 21.15 -8.28 11.92
C ALA A 61 22.04 -7.70 10.80
N THR A 62 23.01 -6.86 11.18
CA THR A 62 23.99 -6.29 10.23
C THR A 62 24.87 -7.37 9.61
N LEU A 63 25.38 -8.31 10.42
CA LEU A 63 26.18 -9.44 9.93
C LEU A 63 25.39 -10.34 8.99
N PHE A 64 24.08 -10.53 9.24
CA PHE A 64 23.21 -11.31 8.38
C PHE A 64 23.03 -10.64 7.01
N LEU A 65 22.69 -9.35 7.00
CA LEU A 65 22.56 -8.59 5.75
C LEU A 65 23.88 -8.52 4.97
N ASN A 66 25.02 -8.39 5.67
CA ASN A 66 26.34 -8.45 5.05
C ASN A 66 26.64 -9.83 4.46
N SER A 67 26.28 -10.92 5.14
CA SER A 67 26.42 -12.29 4.64
C SER A 67 25.63 -12.49 3.35
N VAL A 68 24.39 -11.97 3.30
CA VAL A 68 23.56 -11.97 2.09
C VAL A 68 24.22 -11.17 0.95
N SER A 69 24.74 -9.99 1.24
CA SER A 69 25.44 -9.15 0.26
C SER A 69 26.68 -9.85 -0.31
N THR A 70 27.45 -10.53 0.55
CA THR A 70 28.62 -11.32 0.16
C THR A 70 28.22 -12.48 -0.76
N LEU A 71 27.17 -13.23 -0.40
CA LEU A 71 26.63 -14.29 -1.26
C LEU A 71 26.18 -13.77 -2.61
N GLN A 72 25.48 -12.63 -2.65
CA GLN A 72 25.04 -12.03 -3.92
C GLN A 72 26.24 -11.73 -4.84
N ARG A 73 27.29 -11.10 -4.31
CA ARG A 73 28.52 -10.79 -5.06
C ARG A 73 29.20 -12.07 -5.54
N ALA A 74 29.30 -13.07 -4.68
CA ALA A 74 29.87 -14.37 -5.01
C ALA A 74 29.09 -15.06 -6.15
N MET A 75 27.76 -15.06 -6.07
CA MET A 75 26.90 -15.62 -7.11
C MET A 75 27.08 -14.92 -8.46
N HIS A 76 27.19 -13.58 -8.49
CA HIS A 76 27.47 -12.84 -9.73
C HIS A 76 28.84 -13.18 -10.34
N PHE A 77 29.88 -13.28 -9.50
CA PHE A 77 31.22 -13.64 -9.93
C PHE A 77 31.25 -15.07 -10.49
N LEU A 78 30.71 -16.04 -9.76
CA LEU A 78 30.67 -17.46 -10.16
C LEU A 78 29.80 -17.69 -11.40
N SER A 79 28.66 -17.00 -11.54
CA SER A 79 27.82 -17.14 -12.74
C SER A 79 28.52 -16.69 -14.03
N SER A 80 29.52 -15.81 -13.90
CA SER A 80 30.31 -15.28 -15.02
C SER A 80 31.50 -16.17 -15.37
N ASN A 81 32.08 -16.86 -14.38
CA ASN A 81 33.36 -17.58 -14.53
C ASN A 81 33.26 -19.10 -14.42
N ASP A 82 32.28 -19.65 -13.69
CA ASP A 82 32.12 -21.10 -13.50
C ASP A 82 30.67 -21.49 -13.17
N LYS A 83 29.93 -21.88 -14.21
CA LYS A 83 28.49 -22.21 -14.15
C LYS A 83 28.17 -23.54 -13.46
N LYS A 84 29.16 -24.37 -13.10
CA LYS A 84 28.94 -25.70 -12.50
C LYS A 84 29.73 -25.95 -11.21
N SER A 85 30.22 -24.91 -10.54
CA SER A 85 30.88 -25.09 -9.23
C SER A 85 29.88 -25.51 -8.14
N SER A 86 30.32 -26.44 -7.26
CA SER A 86 29.62 -26.79 -6.02
C SER A 86 29.30 -25.55 -5.17
N ASN A 87 30.20 -24.58 -5.18
CA ASN A 87 30.08 -23.31 -4.47
C ASN A 87 28.92 -22.43 -4.97
N LEU A 88 28.63 -22.45 -6.27
CA LEU A 88 27.46 -21.74 -6.80
C LEU A 88 26.16 -22.37 -6.27
N SER A 89 26.07 -23.69 -6.21
CA SER A 89 24.91 -24.39 -5.65
C SER A 89 24.73 -24.11 -4.16
N ILE A 90 25.82 -24.07 -3.38
CA ILE A 90 25.78 -23.68 -1.97
C ILE A 90 25.25 -22.24 -1.86
N ALA A 91 25.87 -21.28 -2.54
CA ALA A 91 25.49 -19.88 -2.46
C ALA A 91 24.02 -19.65 -2.87
N GLN A 92 23.55 -20.31 -3.93
CA GLN A 92 22.14 -20.27 -4.34
C GLN A 92 21.20 -20.80 -3.25
N ARG A 93 21.53 -21.94 -2.63
CA ARG A 93 20.74 -22.53 -1.55
C ARG A 93 20.70 -21.63 -0.31
N SER A 94 21.85 -21.10 0.10
CA SER A 94 21.95 -20.18 1.24
C SER A 94 21.18 -18.88 0.97
N MET A 95 21.20 -18.36 -0.27
CA MET A 95 20.42 -17.20 -0.68
C MET A 95 18.92 -17.44 -0.49
N GLN A 96 18.40 -18.60 -0.92
CA GLN A 96 16.97 -18.93 -0.74
C GLN A 96 16.59 -18.99 0.75
N ILE A 97 17.43 -19.59 1.60
CA ILE A 97 17.21 -19.65 3.05
C ILE A 97 17.19 -18.23 3.64
N ALA A 98 18.16 -17.40 3.24
CA ALA A 98 18.26 -16.04 3.73
C ALA A 98 17.06 -15.18 3.32
N MET A 99 16.60 -15.30 2.08
CA MET A 99 15.43 -14.55 1.60
C MET A 99 14.15 -15.00 2.31
N LYS A 100 13.95 -16.30 2.53
CA LYS A 100 12.82 -16.80 3.34
C LYS A 100 12.86 -16.26 4.77
N ARG A 101 14.05 -16.13 5.34
CA ARG A 101 14.23 -15.50 6.64
C ARG A 101 13.85 -14.02 6.60
N LEU A 102 14.38 -13.26 5.64
CA LEU A 102 14.07 -11.84 5.48
C LEU A 102 12.58 -11.59 5.21
N GLU A 103 11.90 -12.42 4.42
CA GLU A 103 10.44 -12.36 4.22
C GLU A 103 9.70 -12.43 5.56
N LYS A 104 10.10 -13.37 6.44
CA LYS A 104 9.46 -13.55 7.75
C LYS A 104 9.77 -12.41 8.73
N GLU A 105 11.00 -11.91 8.73
CA GLU A 105 11.39 -10.74 9.52
C GLU A 105 10.62 -9.49 9.07
N PHE A 106 10.55 -9.27 7.76
CA PHE A 106 9.83 -8.15 7.19
C PHE A 106 8.35 -8.20 7.56
N HIS A 107 7.72 -9.37 7.45
CA HIS A 107 6.34 -9.59 7.88
C HIS A 107 6.14 -9.28 9.37
N GLN A 108 6.99 -9.81 10.25
CA GLN A 108 6.87 -9.61 11.70
C GLN A 108 7.00 -8.13 12.08
N ILE A 109 8.01 -7.43 11.54
CA ILE A 109 8.22 -6.02 11.85
C ILE A 109 7.06 -5.16 11.31
N LEU A 110 6.48 -5.50 10.16
CA LEU A 110 5.29 -4.82 9.62
C LEU A 110 4.05 -4.99 10.52
N LEU A 111 3.89 -6.16 11.17
CA LEU A 111 2.83 -6.39 12.15
C LEU A 111 3.08 -5.58 13.44
N ASP A 112 4.30 -5.63 13.96
CA ASP A 112 4.66 -4.94 15.20
C ASP A 112 4.63 -3.41 15.07
N TYR A 113 4.79 -2.88 13.85
CA TYR A 113 4.68 -1.45 13.54
C TYR A 113 3.34 -0.84 13.99
N ILE A 114 2.26 -1.63 14.00
CA ILE A 114 0.91 -1.17 14.32
C ILE A 114 0.76 -0.91 15.82
N HIS A 115 1.43 -1.72 16.65
CA HIS A 115 1.21 -1.75 18.10
C HIS A 115 2.27 -0.98 18.90
N ASN A 116 3.36 -0.52 18.26
CA ASN A 116 4.51 0.03 18.95
C ASN A 116 4.77 1.52 18.70
N ARG A 117 5.08 2.24 19.78
CA ARG A 117 5.49 3.66 19.77
C ARG A 117 6.91 3.93 19.24
N GLN A 118 7.68 2.90 18.86
CA GLN A 118 9.08 3.03 18.41
C GLN A 118 9.20 2.94 16.87
N HIS A 119 8.47 3.78 16.15
CA HIS A 119 8.37 3.73 14.69
C HIS A 119 9.73 3.84 13.96
N PHE A 120 10.68 4.62 14.49
CA PHE A 120 11.94 4.90 13.78
C PHE A 120 12.83 3.66 13.56
N LEU A 121 13.06 2.85 14.60
CA LEU A 121 13.89 1.64 14.49
C LEU A 121 13.24 0.60 13.56
N SER A 122 11.93 0.43 13.67
CA SER A 122 11.18 -0.47 12.80
C SER A 122 11.27 -0.04 11.34
N ILE A 123 11.08 1.25 11.03
CA ILE A 123 11.18 1.77 9.66
C ILE A 123 12.59 1.58 9.10
N SER A 124 13.63 1.85 9.90
CA SER A 124 15.01 1.62 9.47
C SER A 124 15.28 0.15 9.14
N ASN A 125 14.83 -0.78 9.99
CA ASN A 125 14.99 -2.21 9.74
C ASN A 125 14.18 -2.67 8.52
N LEU A 126 12.93 -2.24 8.39
CA LEU A 126 12.09 -2.50 7.21
C LEU A 126 12.77 -2.03 5.93
N ARG A 127 13.35 -0.83 5.93
CA ARG A 127 14.10 -0.29 4.80
C ARG A 127 15.30 -1.19 4.45
N LEU A 128 16.15 -1.51 5.43
CA LEU A 128 17.34 -2.34 5.20
C LEU A 128 17.00 -3.73 4.64
N ILE A 129 15.94 -4.34 5.16
CA ILE A 129 15.45 -5.64 4.68
C ILE A 129 14.93 -5.51 3.25
N ALA A 130 14.05 -4.53 2.98
CA ALA A 130 13.49 -4.32 1.66
C ALA A 130 14.58 -4.02 0.62
N GLU A 131 15.52 -3.12 0.91
CA GLU A 131 16.63 -2.81 0.02
C GLU A 131 17.49 -4.04 -0.28
N THR A 132 17.73 -4.89 0.72
CA THR A 132 18.49 -6.13 0.55
C THR A 132 17.74 -7.13 -0.33
N MET A 133 16.46 -7.37 -0.08
CA MET A 133 15.63 -8.29 -0.88
C MET A 133 15.54 -7.82 -2.34
N ILE A 134 15.27 -6.53 -2.57
CA ILE A 134 15.14 -5.95 -3.91
C ILE A 134 16.47 -6.06 -4.66
N ARG A 135 17.59 -5.69 -4.03
CA ARG A 135 18.91 -5.78 -4.65
C ARG A 135 19.26 -7.22 -5.03
N CYS A 136 18.86 -8.21 -4.24
CA CYS A 136 19.07 -9.63 -4.53
C CYS A 136 18.11 -10.23 -5.57
N GLY A 137 17.19 -9.44 -6.14
CA GLY A 137 16.23 -9.90 -7.15
C GLY A 137 14.89 -10.40 -6.61
N TYR A 138 14.64 -10.27 -5.30
CA TYR A 138 13.43 -10.73 -4.61
C TYR A 138 12.40 -9.62 -4.38
N ALA A 139 12.31 -8.70 -5.34
CA ALA A 139 11.37 -7.57 -5.25
C ALA A 139 9.91 -8.04 -5.20
N LYS A 140 9.56 -9.13 -5.91
CA LYS A 140 8.19 -9.65 -5.97
C LYS A 140 7.73 -10.19 -4.62
N GLU A 141 8.59 -10.93 -3.94
CA GLU A 141 8.39 -11.50 -2.60
C GLU A 141 8.27 -10.38 -1.57
N CYS A 142 9.16 -9.38 -1.63
CA CYS A 142 9.11 -8.20 -0.77
C CYS A 142 7.77 -7.44 -0.92
N ILE A 143 7.35 -7.15 -2.17
CA ILE A 143 6.08 -6.49 -2.46
C ILE A 143 4.89 -7.34 -1.99
N SER A 144 4.96 -8.67 -2.16
CA SER A 144 3.90 -9.60 -1.76
C SER A 144 3.71 -9.58 -0.24
N VAL A 145 4.78 -9.71 0.54
CA VAL A 145 4.73 -9.65 2.01
C VAL A 145 4.19 -8.31 2.47
N TYR A 146 4.71 -7.20 1.91
CA TYR A 146 4.23 -5.86 2.25
C TYR A 146 2.73 -5.72 1.98
N LYS A 147 2.28 -6.11 0.78
CA LYS A 147 0.88 -6.05 0.37
C LYS A 147 0.00 -6.84 1.31
N ILE A 148 0.32 -8.12 1.55
CA ILE A 148 -0.53 -9.01 2.37
C ILE A 148 -0.72 -8.42 3.76
N THR A 149 0.37 -8.03 4.42
CA THR A 149 0.31 -7.49 5.79
C THR A 149 -0.38 -6.14 5.85
N ARG A 150 0.06 -5.18 5.03
CA ARG A 150 -0.45 -3.80 5.13
C ARG A 150 -1.87 -3.66 4.62
N LYS A 151 -2.26 -4.43 3.60
CA LYS A 151 -3.64 -4.47 3.13
C LYS A 151 -4.58 -4.98 4.21
N SER A 152 -4.25 -6.09 4.88
CA SER A 152 -5.13 -6.62 5.95
C SER A 152 -5.28 -5.62 7.09
N THR A 153 -4.18 -4.94 7.48
CA THR A 153 -4.22 -3.88 8.50
C THR A 153 -5.12 -2.71 8.09
N ILE A 154 -5.01 -2.23 6.84
CA ILE A 154 -5.83 -1.12 6.35
C ILE A 154 -7.31 -1.53 6.28
N ASP A 155 -7.58 -2.73 5.75
CA ASP A 155 -8.94 -3.25 5.64
C ASP A 155 -9.58 -3.41 7.03
N GLU A 156 -8.83 -3.91 8.02
CA GLU A 156 -9.26 -4.02 9.42
C GLU A 156 -9.50 -2.64 10.07
N ALA A 157 -8.60 -1.67 9.85
CA ALA A 157 -8.76 -0.31 10.35
C ALA A 157 -10.02 0.35 9.76
N LEU A 158 -10.24 0.24 8.46
CA LEU A 158 -11.44 0.75 7.79
C LEU A 158 -12.71 0.06 8.32
N TYR A 159 -12.67 -1.25 8.54
CA TYR A 159 -13.78 -2.00 9.13
C TYR A 159 -14.14 -1.47 10.53
N HIS A 160 -13.16 -1.25 11.41
CA HIS A 160 -13.39 -0.72 12.76
C HIS A 160 -13.89 0.74 12.76
N LEU A 161 -13.59 1.51 11.71
CA LEU A 161 -14.18 2.85 11.51
C LEU A 161 -15.64 2.80 11.03
N GLY A 162 -16.17 1.62 10.69
CA GLY A 162 -17.53 1.45 10.15
C GLY A 162 -17.60 1.45 8.62
N ILE A 163 -16.46 1.45 7.93
CA ILE A 163 -16.37 1.29 6.47
C ILE A 163 -16.36 -0.21 6.14
N GLN A 164 -17.54 -0.81 6.10
CA GLN A 164 -17.70 -2.19 5.67
C GLN A 164 -17.54 -2.32 4.15
N GLN A 165 -17.27 -3.54 3.65
CA GLN A 165 -17.36 -3.80 2.22
C GLN A 165 -18.81 -3.56 1.74
N TYR A 166 -19.01 -2.46 1.01
CA TYR A 166 -20.33 -2.07 0.51
C TYR A 166 -20.69 -2.94 -0.70
N LYS A 167 -21.11 -4.18 -0.44
CA LYS A 167 -21.77 -5.03 -1.44
C LYS A 167 -23.18 -4.51 -1.70
N HIS A 168 -23.64 -4.62 -2.95
CA HIS A 168 -24.94 -4.08 -3.39
C HIS A 168 -26.12 -4.52 -2.50
N SER A 169 -26.07 -5.73 -1.94
CA SER A 169 -27.07 -6.27 -0.99
C SER A 169 -27.07 -5.59 0.38
N HIS A 170 -25.91 -5.30 0.97
CA HIS A 170 -25.78 -4.57 2.24
C HIS A 170 -26.22 -3.12 2.09
N ILE A 171 -25.82 -2.50 0.98
CA ILE A 171 -26.20 -1.14 0.62
C ILE A 171 -27.73 -1.02 0.54
N LYS A 172 -28.41 -1.93 -0.18
CA LYS A 172 -29.87 -1.84 -0.35
C LYS A 172 -30.58 -1.79 1.01
N LYS A 173 -30.14 -2.58 1.99
CA LYS A 173 -30.65 -2.58 3.37
C LYS A 173 -30.36 -1.26 4.11
N MET A 174 -29.12 -0.77 4.04
CA MET A 174 -28.73 0.51 4.67
C MET A 174 -29.56 1.68 4.17
N ILE A 175 -29.75 1.78 2.85
CA ILE A 175 -30.45 2.94 2.28
C ILE A 175 -31.99 2.77 2.41
N THR A 176 -32.55 1.56 2.55
CA THR A 176 -33.99 1.37 2.85
C THR A 176 -34.35 1.51 4.33
N ALA A 177 -33.36 1.51 5.21
CA ALA A 177 -33.59 1.67 6.64
C ALA A 177 -33.95 3.13 6.97
N PRO A 178 -34.74 3.37 8.04
CA PRO A 178 -35.02 4.72 8.55
C PRO A 178 -33.76 5.46 9.04
N ASP A 179 -32.61 4.79 9.09
CA ASP A 179 -31.41 5.27 9.78
C ASP A 179 -30.28 5.80 8.86
N LEU A 180 -30.64 6.31 7.68
CA LEU A 180 -29.65 6.83 6.70
C LEU A 180 -28.74 7.91 7.29
N GLN A 181 -29.30 8.77 8.15
CA GLN A 181 -28.57 9.87 8.78
C GLN A 181 -27.46 9.36 9.70
N ASN A 182 -27.69 8.32 10.50
CA ASN A 182 -26.64 7.73 11.32
C ASN A 182 -25.55 7.08 10.47
N HIS A 183 -25.92 6.39 9.39
CA HIS A 183 -24.93 5.81 8.48
C HIS A 183 -24.07 6.88 7.80
N ALA A 184 -24.68 8.01 7.40
CA ALA A 184 -23.95 9.16 6.87
C ALA A 184 -22.99 9.74 7.92
N LYS A 185 -23.43 9.90 9.17
CA LYS A 185 -22.58 10.38 10.27
C LYS A 185 -21.39 9.46 10.54
N ILE A 186 -21.61 8.15 10.56
CA ILE A 186 -20.53 7.16 10.71
C ILE A 186 -19.54 7.29 9.56
N TRP A 187 -20.04 7.35 8.32
CA TRP A 187 -19.19 7.51 7.14
C TRP A 187 -18.39 8.82 7.17
N LEU A 188 -19.01 9.95 7.54
CA LEU A 188 -18.34 11.25 7.62
C LEU A 188 -17.16 11.21 8.59
N ASN A 189 -17.35 10.67 9.80
CA ASN A 189 -16.27 10.54 10.77
C ASN A 189 -15.17 9.57 10.27
N ALA A 190 -15.58 8.44 9.73
CA ALA A 190 -14.66 7.42 9.22
C ALA A 190 -13.82 7.92 8.04
N PHE A 191 -14.43 8.66 7.11
CA PHE A 191 -13.78 9.26 5.95
C PHE A 191 -12.65 10.20 6.37
N GLN A 192 -12.91 11.09 7.32
CA GLN A 192 -11.90 12.02 7.83
C GLN A 192 -10.69 11.28 8.41
N ILE A 193 -10.94 10.25 9.24
CA ILE A 193 -9.88 9.43 9.86
C ILE A 193 -9.13 8.61 8.80
N ALA A 194 -9.84 8.05 7.82
CA ALA A 194 -9.23 7.27 6.74
C ALA A 194 -8.25 8.11 5.91
N ILE A 195 -8.65 9.33 5.52
CA ILE A 195 -7.81 10.23 4.71
C ILE A 195 -6.65 10.81 5.54
N LYS A 196 -6.94 11.37 6.74
CA LYS A 196 -5.92 12.07 7.53
C LYS A 196 -4.95 11.13 8.23
N THR A 197 -5.38 9.92 8.57
CA THR A 197 -4.58 8.98 9.35
C THR A 197 -4.24 7.74 8.53
N VAL A 198 -5.21 6.89 8.20
CA VAL A 198 -4.93 5.54 7.66
C VAL A 198 -4.11 5.58 6.36
N PHE A 199 -4.56 6.33 5.35
CA PHE A 199 -3.86 6.41 4.07
C PHE A 199 -2.61 7.28 4.12
N ARG A 200 -2.58 8.31 4.97
CA ARG A 200 -1.40 9.15 5.17
C ARG A 200 -0.25 8.38 5.81
N GLU A 201 -0.54 7.61 6.86
CA GLU A 201 0.44 6.76 7.55
C GLU A 201 0.98 5.68 6.61
N GLU A 202 0.13 5.09 5.76
CA GLU A 202 0.58 4.12 4.77
C GLU A 202 1.47 4.75 3.70
N LYS A 203 1.14 5.97 3.24
CA LYS A 203 2.00 6.73 2.31
C LYS A 203 3.35 7.03 2.96
N PHE A 204 3.34 7.51 4.20
CA PHE A 204 4.55 7.78 4.98
C PHE A 204 5.43 6.52 5.11
N LEU A 205 4.83 5.38 5.45
CA LEU A 205 5.56 4.12 5.59
C LEU A 205 6.19 3.70 4.25
N CYS A 206 5.44 3.76 3.16
CA CYS A 206 5.94 3.47 1.82
C CYS A 206 7.10 4.39 1.43
N ASP A 207 6.96 5.70 1.69
CA ASP A 207 7.95 6.73 1.35
C ASP A 207 9.29 6.47 2.04
N HIS A 208 9.28 5.98 3.28
CA HIS A 208 10.51 5.72 4.03
C HIS A 208 11.11 4.34 3.71
N VAL A 209 10.29 3.27 3.73
CA VAL A 209 10.74 1.88 3.52
C VAL A 209 11.28 1.69 2.10
N PHE A 210 10.65 2.32 1.10
CA PHE A 210 11.01 2.18 -0.32
C PHE A 210 11.56 3.48 -0.92
N SER A 211 12.16 4.34 -0.11
CA SER A 211 12.74 5.63 -0.52
C SER A 211 13.69 5.50 -1.73
N SER A 212 14.52 4.45 -1.74
CA SER A 212 15.47 4.15 -2.82
C SER A 212 14.84 3.56 -4.09
N TYR A 213 13.56 3.15 -4.06
CA TYR A 213 12.88 2.46 -5.17
C TYR A 213 11.50 3.06 -5.47
N PRO A 214 11.41 4.22 -6.15
CA PRO A 214 10.15 4.94 -6.41
C PRO A 214 9.04 4.11 -7.07
N ALA A 215 9.40 3.23 -8.02
CA ALA A 215 8.43 2.37 -8.69
C ALA A 215 7.81 1.33 -7.73
N ILE A 216 8.64 0.73 -6.87
CA ILE A 216 8.20 -0.25 -5.87
C ILE A 216 7.37 0.45 -4.79
N ARG A 217 7.82 1.62 -4.32
CA ARG A 217 7.08 2.48 -3.39
C ARG A 217 5.65 2.74 -3.84
N ASN A 218 5.48 3.26 -5.05
CA ASN A 218 4.16 3.60 -5.58
C ASN A 218 3.29 2.35 -5.79
N LEU A 219 3.90 1.24 -6.19
CA LEU A 219 3.23 -0.05 -6.34
C LEU A 219 2.76 -0.62 -5.00
N CYS A 220 3.60 -0.60 -3.96
CA CYS A 220 3.25 -1.04 -2.60
C CYS A 220 2.07 -0.21 -2.05
N PHE A 221 2.16 1.12 -2.10
CA PHE A 221 1.08 2.00 -1.68
C PHE A 221 -0.23 1.70 -2.44
N THR A 222 -0.15 1.54 -3.76
CA THR A 222 -1.33 1.21 -4.58
C THR A 222 -1.93 -0.15 -4.18
N ASN A 223 -1.08 -1.16 -4.02
CA ASN A 223 -1.51 -2.52 -3.71
C ASN A 223 -2.14 -2.66 -2.32
N SER A 224 -1.70 -1.86 -1.35
CA SER A 224 -2.23 -1.88 0.01
C SER A 224 -3.49 -1.02 0.17
N THR A 225 -3.61 0.11 -0.55
CA THR A 225 -4.68 1.10 -0.29
C THR A 225 -5.82 1.10 -1.31
N LYS A 226 -5.57 0.74 -2.58
CA LYS A 226 -6.51 1.02 -3.69
C LYS A 226 -7.92 0.49 -3.46
N GLU A 227 -8.05 -0.76 -3.03
CA GLU A 227 -9.36 -1.38 -2.83
C GLU A 227 -10.13 -0.72 -1.68
N GLY A 228 -9.49 -0.50 -0.53
CA GLY A 228 -10.09 0.18 0.62
C GLY A 228 -10.50 1.62 0.27
N ALA A 229 -9.66 2.34 -0.48
CA ALA A 229 -9.95 3.69 -0.94
C ALA A 229 -11.13 3.73 -1.93
N LEU A 230 -11.20 2.81 -2.89
CA LEU A 230 -12.36 2.71 -3.80
C LEU A 230 -13.65 2.38 -3.02
N ASN A 231 -13.58 1.47 -2.05
CA ASN A 231 -14.72 1.13 -1.20
C ASN A 231 -15.21 2.31 -0.37
N LEU A 232 -14.31 3.17 0.12
CA LEU A 232 -14.66 4.38 0.86
C LEU A 232 -15.59 5.31 0.05
N PHE A 233 -15.31 5.49 -1.24
CA PHE A 233 -16.12 6.33 -2.14
C PHE A 233 -17.34 5.60 -2.73
N THR A 234 -17.53 4.31 -2.45
CA THR A 234 -18.72 3.57 -2.92
C THR A 234 -19.99 4.12 -2.25
N PHE A 235 -19.95 4.43 -0.96
CA PHE A 235 -21.12 4.94 -0.24
C PHE A 235 -21.67 6.26 -0.83
N PRO A 236 -20.87 7.33 -1.02
CA PRO A 236 -21.35 8.55 -1.67
C PRO A 236 -21.92 8.32 -3.08
N ASP A 237 -21.27 7.52 -3.92
CA ASP A 237 -21.73 7.25 -5.30
C ASP A 237 -23.14 6.62 -5.34
N LEU A 238 -23.49 5.85 -4.30
CA LEU A 238 -24.80 5.22 -4.18
C LEU A 238 -25.88 6.17 -3.70
N ILE A 239 -25.55 7.06 -2.76
CA ILE A 239 -26.47 8.09 -2.27
C ILE A 239 -26.82 9.08 -3.39
N CYS A 240 -25.89 9.37 -4.30
CA CYS A 240 -26.14 10.20 -5.49
C CYS A 240 -27.34 9.74 -6.32
N LYS A 241 -27.60 8.43 -6.39
CA LYS A 241 -28.64 7.85 -7.26
C LYS A 241 -30.06 8.02 -6.72
N ARG A 242 -30.24 8.61 -5.53
CA ARG A 242 -31.56 8.85 -4.94
C ARG A 242 -32.01 10.29 -5.17
N LEU A 243 -33.25 10.49 -5.59
CA LEU A 243 -33.84 11.81 -5.86
C LEU A 243 -34.87 12.25 -4.80
N LYS A 244 -34.67 11.91 -3.52
CA LYS A 244 -35.63 12.28 -2.46
C LYS A 244 -35.16 13.50 -1.65
N SER A 245 -36.09 14.38 -1.27
CA SER A 245 -35.80 15.60 -0.48
C SER A 245 -35.20 15.28 0.89
N ASP A 246 -35.64 14.19 1.51
CA ASP A 246 -35.17 13.68 2.81
C ASP A 246 -33.66 13.35 2.82
N THR A 247 -33.04 13.21 1.64
CA THR A 247 -31.61 12.94 1.46
C THR A 247 -30.77 14.15 1.10
N LEU A 248 -31.37 15.34 0.91
CA LEU A 248 -30.63 16.52 0.44
C LEU A 248 -29.49 16.91 1.38
N LEU A 249 -29.79 17.02 2.68
CA LEU A 249 -28.80 17.40 3.69
C LEU A 249 -27.63 16.42 3.71
N VAL A 250 -27.92 15.11 3.67
CA VAL A 250 -26.87 14.07 3.59
C VAL A 250 -25.99 14.27 2.35
N LYS A 251 -26.56 14.53 1.18
CA LYS A 251 -25.76 14.75 -0.04
C LYS A 251 -24.86 15.97 0.08
N MET A 252 -25.35 17.05 0.67
CA MET A 252 -24.58 18.27 0.92
C MET A 252 -23.43 17.98 1.90
N ASP A 253 -23.70 17.27 3.00
CA ASP A 253 -22.67 16.90 3.98
C ASP A 253 -21.58 16.03 3.36
N LEU A 254 -21.96 15.05 2.53
CA LEU A 254 -21.03 14.21 1.79
C LEU A 254 -20.20 15.02 0.79
N TYR A 255 -20.83 15.93 0.05
CA TYR A 255 -20.15 16.80 -0.91
C TYR A 255 -19.11 17.68 -0.20
N ASN A 256 -19.52 18.37 0.87
CA ASN A 256 -18.66 19.24 1.65
C ASN A 256 -17.47 18.45 2.21
N SER A 257 -17.71 17.29 2.82
CA SER A 257 -16.65 16.44 3.36
C SER A 257 -15.61 16.02 2.30
N ILE A 258 -16.04 15.60 1.10
CA ILE A 258 -15.10 15.23 0.03
C ILE A 258 -14.37 16.47 -0.50
N SER A 259 -15.07 17.60 -0.66
CA SER A 259 -14.51 18.85 -1.17
C SER A 259 -13.47 19.45 -0.21
N ASP A 260 -13.77 19.46 1.09
CA ASP A 260 -12.91 20.02 2.14
C ASP A 260 -11.58 19.26 2.24
N PHE A 261 -11.58 17.95 1.96
CA PHE A 261 -10.41 17.07 2.00
C PHE A 261 -9.79 16.85 0.61
N TRP A 262 -10.21 17.61 -0.39
CA TRP A 262 -9.70 17.48 -1.75
C TRP A 262 -8.17 17.64 -1.85
N PRO A 263 -7.51 18.60 -1.17
CA PRO A 263 -6.05 18.72 -1.22
C PRO A 263 -5.32 17.46 -0.73
N GLU A 264 -5.81 16.83 0.34
CA GLU A 264 -5.26 15.57 0.84
C GLU A 264 -5.53 14.41 -0.11
N ILE A 265 -6.75 14.30 -0.66
CA ILE A 265 -7.09 13.28 -1.66
C ILE A 265 -6.15 13.39 -2.88
N ASP A 266 -5.99 14.61 -3.41
CA ASP A 266 -5.13 14.87 -4.56
C ASP A 266 -3.68 14.50 -4.28
N SER A 267 -3.15 14.91 -3.12
CA SER A 267 -1.78 14.58 -2.71
C SER A 267 -1.56 13.07 -2.50
N LEU A 268 -2.50 12.39 -1.83
CA LEU A 268 -2.42 10.95 -1.57
C LEU A 268 -2.47 10.14 -2.86
N PHE A 269 -3.40 10.46 -3.76
CA PHE A 269 -3.74 9.65 -4.94
C PHE A 269 -3.26 10.26 -6.27
N SER A 270 -2.23 11.11 -6.21
CA SER A 270 -1.64 11.79 -7.38
C SER A 270 -1.00 10.85 -8.41
N HIS A 271 -0.54 9.67 -8.00
CA HIS A 271 0.17 8.77 -8.89
C HIS A 271 -0.77 8.01 -9.85
N LYS A 272 -0.33 7.81 -11.10
CA LYS A 272 -1.10 7.17 -12.18
C LYS A 272 -1.67 5.79 -11.81
N SER A 273 -0.98 5.00 -10.99
CA SER A 273 -1.42 3.64 -10.62
C SER A 273 -2.68 3.61 -9.74
N ILE A 274 -2.96 4.70 -9.02
CA ILE A 274 -4.11 4.83 -8.11
C ILE A 274 -5.10 5.92 -8.54
N SER A 275 -4.94 6.47 -9.75
CA SER A 275 -5.79 7.54 -10.28
C SER A 275 -7.27 7.19 -10.34
N SER A 276 -7.62 5.89 -10.40
CA SER A 276 -9.02 5.45 -10.33
C SER A 276 -9.74 5.88 -9.06
N VAL A 277 -9.01 6.00 -7.93
CA VAL A 277 -9.58 6.50 -6.66
C VAL A 277 -9.93 7.98 -6.80
N LYS A 278 -9.00 8.77 -7.33
CA LYS A 278 -9.21 10.20 -7.57
C LYS A 278 -10.38 10.43 -8.54
N LEU A 279 -10.42 9.69 -9.66
CA LEU A 279 -11.53 9.75 -10.62
C LEU A 279 -12.88 9.39 -9.99
N GLN A 280 -12.91 8.41 -9.08
CA GLN A 280 -14.15 8.07 -8.37
C GLN A 280 -14.57 9.19 -7.42
N ALA A 281 -13.63 9.84 -6.73
CA ALA A 281 -13.91 10.99 -5.87
C ALA A 281 -14.46 12.19 -6.66
N GLU A 282 -13.86 12.51 -7.82
CA GLU A 282 -14.34 13.56 -8.74
C GLU A 282 -15.75 13.26 -9.23
N SER A 283 -15.98 12.02 -9.67
CA SER A 283 -17.29 11.55 -10.09
C SER A 283 -18.32 11.69 -8.97
N CYS A 284 -17.96 11.40 -7.71
CA CYS A 284 -18.85 11.57 -6.56
C CYS A 284 -19.20 13.05 -6.35
N LEU A 285 -18.22 13.94 -6.36
CA LEU A 285 -18.45 15.39 -6.21
C LEU A 285 -19.38 15.91 -7.30
N HIS A 286 -19.14 15.54 -8.56
CA HIS A 286 -19.97 15.96 -9.69
C HIS A 286 -21.42 15.50 -9.51
N LYS A 287 -21.63 14.20 -9.24
CA LYS A 287 -22.97 13.62 -9.10
C LYS A 287 -23.72 14.15 -7.88
N LEU A 288 -23.04 14.35 -6.75
CA LEU A 288 -23.65 14.97 -5.56
C LEU A 288 -24.08 16.40 -5.86
N GLY A 289 -23.20 17.20 -6.46
CA GLY A 289 -23.48 18.58 -6.83
C GLY A 289 -24.63 18.71 -7.84
N ASP A 290 -24.64 17.87 -8.87
CA ASP A 290 -25.76 17.82 -9.83
C ASP A 290 -27.07 17.50 -9.14
N SER A 291 -27.08 16.47 -8.28
CA SER A 291 -28.29 16.04 -7.60
C SER A 291 -28.88 17.13 -6.68
N VAL A 292 -28.01 17.89 -6.01
CA VAL A 292 -28.42 19.06 -5.21
C VAL A 292 -29.00 20.16 -6.11
N ARG A 293 -28.34 20.48 -7.23
CA ARG A 293 -28.83 21.48 -8.20
C ARG A 293 -30.18 21.11 -8.79
N THR A 294 -30.35 19.87 -9.26
CA THR A 294 -31.61 19.36 -9.81
C THR A 294 -32.75 19.45 -8.78
N PHE A 295 -32.48 19.10 -7.52
CA PHE A 295 -33.48 19.21 -6.47
C PHE A 295 -33.90 20.66 -6.20
N LEU A 296 -32.94 21.60 -6.18
CA LEU A 296 -33.23 23.02 -6.00
C LEU A 296 -34.06 23.58 -7.17
N THR A 297 -33.78 23.17 -8.41
CA THR A 297 -34.58 23.58 -9.58
C THR A 297 -36.01 23.02 -9.51
N GLU A 298 -36.18 21.76 -9.14
CA GLU A 298 -37.51 21.15 -8.97
C GLU A 298 -38.32 21.84 -7.85
N LEU A 299 -37.67 22.22 -6.74
CA LEU A 299 -38.33 22.99 -5.68
C LEU A 299 -38.76 24.37 -6.15
N ASP A 300 -37.91 25.11 -6.89
CA ASP A 300 -38.27 26.43 -7.42
C ASP A 300 -39.48 26.34 -8.35
N GLU A 301 -39.49 25.34 -9.24
CA GLU A 301 -40.62 25.09 -10.14
C GLU A 301 -41.91 24.77 -9.38
N GLN A 302 -41.83 23.93 -8.34
CA GLN A 302 -42.98 23.61 -7.49
C GLN A 302 -43.52 24.83 -6.76
N MET A 303 -42.65 25.69 -6.21
CA MET A 303 -43.05 26.93 -5.55
C MET A 303 -43.70 27.91 -6.53
N ARG A 304 -43.11 28.08 -7.72
CA ARG A 304 -43.64 28.93 -8.79
C ARG A 304 -45.00 28.45 -9.28
N GLY A 305 -45.17 27.14 -9.43
CA GLY A 305 -46.45 26.51 -9.78
C GLY A 305 -47.52 26.74 -8.72
N LYS A 306 -47.19 26.60 -7.43
CA LYS A 306 -48.11 26.87 -6.31
C LYS A 306 -48.54 28.33 -6.26
N MET A 307 -47.61 29.28 -6.44
CA MET A 307 -47.94 30.71 -6.49
C MET A 307 -48.91 31.04 -7.63
N LYS A 308 -48.65 30.52 -8.85
CA LYS A 308 -49.56 30.73 -10.00
C LYS A 308 -50.97 30.20 -9.75
N LYS A 309 -51.12 29.01 -9.13
CA LYS A 309 -52.44 28.45 -8.77
C LYS A 309 -53.16 29.29 -7.72
N SER A 310 -52.45 29.78 -6.69
CA SER A 310 -53.03 30.64 -5.67
C SER A 310 -53.55 31.95 -6.25
N ILE A 311 -52.80 32.56 -7.18
CA ILE A 311 -53.22 33.79 -7.87
C ILE A 311 -54.46 33.52 -8.74
N ALA A 312 -54.47 32.42 -9.49
CA ALA A 312 -55.61 32.05 -10.34
C ALA A 312 -56.89 31.78 -9.53
N ASN A 313 -56.80 31.13 -8.37
CA ASN A 313 -57.96 30.84 -7.52
C ASN A 313 -58.53 32.10 -6.84
N ASN A 314 -57.71 33.13 -6.62
CA ASN A 314 -58.15 34.41 -6.06
C ASN A 314 -58.72 35.38 -7.12
N LEU A 315 -58.66 35.01 -8.40
CA LEU A 315 -59.13 35.81 -9.55
C LEU A 315 -60.46 35.30 -10.13
N VAL A 316 -61.07 34.25 -9.57
CA VAL A 316 -62.42 33.80 -9.98
C VAL A 316 -63.46 34.66 -9.23
N PRO A 317 -64.24 35.51 -9.92
CA PRO A 317 -65.28 36.32 -9.28
C PRO A 317 -66.46 35.44 -8.84
N ALA A 318 -67.07 35.80 -7.72
CA ALA A 318 -68.35 35.25 -7.24
C ALA A 318 -69.52 35.60 -8.15
#